data_AF-A0A0W8D6D5-F1
#
_entry.id   AF-A0A0W8D6D5-F1
#
_cell.length_a   1.000
_cell.length_b   1.000
_cell.length_c   1.000
_cell.angle_alpha   90.00
_cell.angle_beta   90.00
_cell.angle_gamma   90.00
#
_symmetry.space_group_name_H-M   'P 1'
#
loop_
_entity.id
_entity.type
_entity.pdbx_description
1 polymer ?
#
loop_
_entity_poly.entity_id
_entity_poly.type
_entity_poly.pdbx_seq_one_letter_code
_entity_poly.pdbx_strand_id
1 'polypeptide(L)'
;MAERQYAEALAATEQAQSFERAGQAAKAVPFFLQALRILKRLAVIESAAQRARLQPTIAELTTRVSELQKSSDYLLAHAMEQHAAAREAEKSDSTKTDIVIDRYIAAAETYMQALNALPTSEVAARAAIKEQLEYVIDYVSQLKAQTQTTRHQIQQQVEDNSNDVDVAALQWPEPPMLQHKTAHVTPAYASAAMPAAKPAPEVEQTKEEKPGAAYTPQELDVLRRSSQINGHLFVPWLDDLDAQEKFSLPEPFEDPDGHVPLSAKQKKKEATWMRPSDYAAICGHAPVMIAQGGVNPLVVKQDIVTDCSFVASLCIAAAYEQRFQKHLITNIIFPADPRTKQPVYNPFGKYVVKLWANGVPRKVVIDDLLPVNASSGQLLSSCTTRKNELWVSLIEKAYLKLNGGYDFPGGNSGIDLFALTGWIPERVPVSELIDAPNKEERLWEQLKSAFHYGDCIITMSTGDITKQEAKAIGLVPMHVYAVLNVYELSNTSDSSQEGKKVRLLQVKNPWRKMSWKGPYSRHDKTRWIALLVTSYVHTSASSTHPKRLSQRKQVARRTMACSGLTLSR
;
A
#
# COMPACT_ATOMS: atom_id res chain seq x y z
N MET A 1 -16.67 6.35 -27.76
CA MET A 1 -16.69 5.64 -26.45
C MET A 1 -17.70 6.24 -25.49
N ALA A 2 -17.74 7.57 -25.31
CA ALA A 2 -18.76 8.26 -24.51
C ALA A 2 -20.21 7.94 -24.96
N GLU A 3 -20.49 7.95 -26.28
CA GLU A 3 -21.82 7.57 -26.82
C GLU A 3 -22.30 6.18 -26.38
N ARG A 4 -21.39 5.20 -26.28
CA ARG A 4 -21.71 3.85 -25.80
C ARG A 4 -22.05 3.85 -24.31
N GLN A 5 -21.35 4.64 -23.51
CA GLN A 5 -21.63 4.79 -22.08
C GLN A 5 -22.93 5.57 -21.83
N TYR A 6 -23.27 6.55 -22.67
CA TYR A 6 -24.59 7.19 -22.62
C TYR A 6 -25.71 6.21 -22.94
N ALA A 7 -25.55 5.39 -23.99
CA ALA A 7 -26.51 4.36 -24.34
C ALA A 7 -26.69 3.33 -23.21
N GLU A 8 -25.59 2.93 -22.55
CA GLU A 8 -25.62 2.02 -21.42
C GLU A 8 -26.31 2.62 -20.19
N ALA A 9 -26.03 3.89 -19.87
CA ALA A 9 -26.71 4.61 -18.80
C ALA A 9 -28.22 4.76 -19.07
N LEU A 10 -28.59 5.03 -20.33
CA LEU A 10 -29.98 5.15 -20.74
C LEU A 10 -30.71 3.81 -20.62
N ALA A 11 -30.13 2.73 -21.15
CA ALA A 11 -30.70 1.39 -21.07
C ALA A 11 -30.88 0.92 -19.62
N ALA A 12 -29.89 1.16 -18.75
CA ALA A 12 -30.00 0.86 -17.33
C ALA A 12 -31.11 1.69 -16.65
N THR A 13 -31.26 2.97 -17.03
CA THR A 13 -32.33 3.83 -16.50
C THR A 13 -33.72 3.36 -16.96
N GLU A 14 -33.88 3.00 -18.23
CA GLU A 14 -35.14 2.48 -18.79
C GLU A 14 -35.56 1.16 -18.13
N GLN A 15 -34.58 0.27 -17.91
CA GLN A 15 -34.80 -0.99 -17.22
C GLN A 15 -35.18 -0.78 -15.75
N ALA A 16 -34.53 0.15 -15.06
CA ALA A 16 -34.86 0.52 -13.70
C ALA A 16 -36.29 1.10 -13.58
N GLN A 17 -36.67 2.00 -14.50
CA GLN A 17 -38.01 2.58 -14.56
C GLN A 17 -39.10 1.56 -14.91
N SER A 18 -38.77 0.50 -15.65
CA SER A 18 -39.67 -0.64 -15.89
C SER A 18 -39.97 -1.38 -14.58
N PHE A 19 -38.93 -1.72 -13.82
CA PHE A 19 -39.09 -2.40 -12.52
C PHE A 19 -39.78 -1.52 -11.48
N GLU A 20 -39.48 -0.23 -11.46
CA GLU A 20 -40.13 0.72 -10.57
C GLU A 20 -41.64 0.86 -10.87
N ARG A 21 -42.03 0.93 -12.15
CA ARG A 21 -43.46 0.92 -12.55
C ARG A 21 -44.17 -0.37 -12.18
N ALA A 22 -43.44 -1.48 -12.12
CA ALA A 22 -43.95 -2.76 -11.65
C ALA A 22 -43.96 -2.90 -10.11
N GLY A 23 -43.58 -1.85 -9.37
CA GLY A 23 -43.50 -1.87 -7.90
C GLY A 23 -42.33 -2.69 -7.34
N GLN A 24 -41.37 -3.09 -8.18
CA GLN A 24 -40.23 -3.93 -7.82
C GLN A 24 -38.99 -3.08 -7.50
N ALA A 25 -39.05 -2.34 -6.40
CA ALA A 25 -37.99 -1.44 -5.97
C ALA A 25 -36.66 -2.17 -5.74
N ALA A 26 -36.69 -3.39 -5.18
CA ALA A 26 -35.51 -4.24 -4.98
C ALA A 26 -34.74 -4.53 -6.28
N LYS A 27 -35.47 -4.69 -7.40
CA LYS A 27 -34.86 -4.93 -8.72
C LYS A 27 -34.50 -3.63 -9.44
N ALA A 28 -35.21 -2.53 -9.18
CA ALA A 28 -34.95 -1.25 -9.82
C ALA A 28 -33.67 -0.55 -9.29
N VAL A 29 -33.42 -0.61 -7.98
CA VAL A 29 -32.31 0.12 -7.33
C VAL A 29 -30.93 -0.24 -7.90
N PRO A 30 -30.57 -1.51 -8.15
CA PRO A 30 -29.27 -1.86 -8.76
C PRO A 30 -29.04 -1.21 -10.14
N PHE A 31 -30.07 -1.17 -10.99
CA PHE A 31 -29.98 -0.54 -12.32
C PHE A 31 -29.90 0.99 -12.22
N PHE A 32 -30.62 1.63 -11.30
CA PHE A 32 -30.46 3.07 -11.05
C PHE A 32 -29.06 3.40 -10.50
N LEU A 33 -28.50 2.55 -9.63
CA LEU A 33 -27.13 2.71 -9.13
C LEU A 33 -26.08 2.51 -10.25
N GLN A 34 -26.31 1.59 -11.17
CA GLN A 34 -25.48 1.41 -12.36
C GLN A 34 -25.53 2.65 -13.26
N ALA A 35 -26.73 3.15 -13.58
CA ALA A 35 -26.91 4.38 -14.35
C ALA A 35 -26.25 5.59 -13.66
N LEU A 36 -26.45 5.77 -12.36
CA LEU A 36 -25.80 6.82 -11.56
C LEU A 36 -24.28 6.71 -11.60
N ARG A 37 -23.73 5.49 -11.50
CA ARG A 37 -22.29 5.26 -11.57
C ARG A 37 -21.74 5.69 -12.93
N ILE A 38 -22.42 5.33 -14.02
CA ILE A 38 -22.01 5.71 -15.38
C ILE A 38 -22.15 7.22 -15.59
N LEU A 39 -23.28 7.82 -15.22
CA LEU A 39 -23.53 9.25 -15.38
C LEU A 39 -22.61 10.11 -14.53
N LYS A 40 -22.30 9.71 -13.29
CA LYS A 40 -21.29 10.39 -12.45
C LYS A 40 -19.90 10.30 -13.07
N ARG A 41 -19.51 9.16 -13.65
CA ARG A 41 -18.26 9.01 -14.41
C ARG A 41 -18.25 9.89 -15.68
N LEU A 42 -19.35 9.94 -16.43
CA LEU A 42 -19.51 10.79 -17.61
C LEU A 42 -19.42 12.28 -17.24
N ALA A 43 -20.11 12.71 -16.19
CA ALA A 43 -20.05 14.09 -15.69
C ALA A 43 -18.62 14.51 -15.29
N VAL A 44 -17.77 13.57 -14.86
CA VAL A 44 -16.36 13.84 -14.61
C VAL A 44 -15.62 14.11 -15.91
N ILE A 45 -15.80 13.30 -16.96
CA ILE A 45 -15.03 13.36 -18.22
C ILE A 45 -15.57 14.35 -19.28
N GLU A 46 -16.79 14.85 -19.11
CA GLU A 46 -17.46 15.69 -20.10
C GLU A 46 -17.14 17.19 -19.97
N SER A 47 -17.37 17.94 -21.06
CA SER A 47 -17.22 19.40 -21.08
C SER A 47 -18.08 20.08 -20.00
N ALA A 48 -17.72 21.28 -19.57
CA ALA A 48 -18.48 22.00 -18.52
C ALA A 48 -19.97 22.18 -18.89
N ALA A 49 -20.28 22.46 -20.15
CA ALA A 49 -21.65 22.56 -20.65
C ALA A 49 -22.39 21.22 -20.57
N GLN A 50 -21.73 20.11 -20.92
CA GLN A 50 -22.34 18.79 -20.91
C GLN A 50 -22.46 18.23 -19.48
N ARG A 51 -21.49 18.50 -18.59
CA ARG A 51 -21.60 18.25 -17.15
C ARG A 51 -22.79 18.98 -16.54
N ALA A 52 -22.96 20.26 -16.86
CA ALA A 52 -24.10 21.05 -16.37
C ALA A 52 -25.45 20.45 -16.82
N ARG A 53 -25.51 19.83 -18.01
CA ARG A 53 -26.68 19.10 -18.50
C ARG A 53 -26.92 17.78 -17.77
N LEU A 54 -25.88 17.10 -17.28
CA LEU A 54 -25.99 15.83 -16.57
C LEU A 54 -26.32 15.97 -15.08
N GLN A 55 -25.95 17.09 -14.45
CA GLN A 55 -26.18 17.31 -13.01
C GLN A 55 -27.65 17.18 -12.58
N PRO A 56 -28.65 17.72 -13.31
CA PRO A 56 -30.06 17.53 -12.97
C PRO A 56 -30.45 16.06 -12.97
N THR A 57 -30.06 15.29 -13.98
CA THR A 57 -30.36 13.85 -14.09
C THR A 57 -29.70 13.05 -12.98
N ILE A 58 -28.45 13.38 -12.61
CA ILE A 58 -27.75 12.73 -11.50
C ILE A 58 -28.44 13.04 -10.17
N ALA A 59 -28.86 14.28 -9.96
CA ALA A 59 -29.58 14.68 -8.75
C ALA A 59 -30.93 13.95 -8.66
N GLU A 60 -31.69 13.93 -9.74
CA GLU A 60 -32.98 13.23 -9.83
C GLU A 60 -32.84 11.75 -9.51
N LEU A 61 -31.92 11.05 -10.20
CA LEU A 61 -31.69 9.62 -9.96
C LEU A 61 -31.18 9.35 -8.53
N THR A 62 -30.37 10.23 -7.96
CA THR A 62 -29.87 10.09 -6.59
C THR A 62 -31.02 10.19 -5.58
N THR A 63 -31.91 11.17 -5.74
CA THR A 63 -33.12 11.31 -4.92
C THR A 63 -34.01 10.08 -5.07
N ARG A 64 -34.24 9.64 -6.31
CA ARG A 64 -35.10 8.49 -6.62
C ARG A 64 -34.60 7.18 -6.02
N VAL A 65 -33.29 6.93 -6.05
CA VAL A 65 -32.69 5.78 -5.34
C VAL A 65 -32.93 5.90 -3.84
N SER A 66 -32.75 7.08 -3.25
CA SER A 66 -32.97 7.28 -1.81
C SER A 66 -34.42 7.02 -1.39
N GLU A 67 -35.39 7.38 -2.24
CA GLU A 67 -36.81 7.10 -2.02
C GLU A 67 -37.13 5.61 -2.15
N LEU A 68 -36.64 4.95 -3.21
CA LEU A 68 -36.85 3.52 -3.42
C LEU A 68 -36.22 2.65 -2.33
N GLN A 69 -35.08 3.07 -1.78
CA GLN A 69 -34.44 2.36 -0.65
C GLN A 69 -35.25 2.44 0.66
N LYS A 70 -36.20 3.38 0.76
CA LYS A 70 -37.12 3.48 1.90
C LYS A 70 -38.44 2.73 1.66
N SER A 71 -38.65 2.19 0.46
CA SER A 71 -39.86 1.43 0.15
C SER A 71 -39.88 0.10 0.90
N SER A 72 -41.09 -0.37 1.23
CA SER A 72 -41.30 -1.65 1.90
C SER A 72 -40.75 -2.84 1.12
N ASP A 73 -40.92 -2.85 -0.21
CA ASP A 73 -40.42 -3.92 -1.10
C ASP A 73 -38.89 -4.05 -1.03
N TYR A 74 -38.18 -2.92 -1.13
CA TYR A 74 -36.72 -2.91 -1.05
C TYR A 74 -36.22 -3.34 0.34
N LEU A 75 -36.78 -2.75 1.40
CA LEU A 75 -36.38 -3.06 2.78
C LEU A 75 -36.65 -4.52 3.13
N LEU A 76 -37.75 -5.10 2.65
CA LEU A 76 -38.07 -6.51 2.85
C LEU A 76 -37.08 -7.43 2.14
N ALA A 77 -36.82 -7.18 0.85
CA ALA A 77 -35.84 -7.97 0.10
C ALA A 77 -34.44 -7.88 0.73
N HIS A 78 -34.05 -6.69 1.19
CA HIS A 78 -32.76 -6.47 1.85
C HIS A 78 -32.68 -7.18 3.21
N ALA A 79 -33.75 -7.16 4.01
CA ALA A 79 -33.80 -7.88 5.27
C ALA A 79 -33.69 -9.41 5.08
N MET A 80 -34.34 -9.96 4.05
CA MET A 80 -34.26 -11.38 3.70
C MET A 80 -32.85 -11.78 3.26
N GLU A 81 -32.19 -10.94 2.48
CA GLU A 81 -30.80 -11.14 2.05
C GLU A 81 -29.83 -11.11 3.24
N GLN A 82 -29.96 -10.11 4.13
CA GLN A 82 -29.16 -10.03 5.36
C GLN A 82 -29.36 -11.24 6.28
N HIS A 83 -30.60 -11.71 6.42
CA HIS A 83 -30.93 -12.90 7.19
C HIS A 83 -30.31 -14.17 6.55
N ALA A 84 -30.38 -14.33 5.23
CA ALA A 84 -29.72 -15.43 4.54
C ALA A 84 -28.19 -15.39 4.73
N ALA A 85 -27.58 -14.21 4.64
CA ALA A 85 -26.14 -14.02 4.87
C ALA A 85 -25.72 -14.33 6.33
N ALA A 86 -26.58 -14.05 7.31
CA ALA A 86 -26.35 -14.42 8.70
C ALA A 86 -26.35 -15.96 8.88
N ARG A 87 -27.29 -16.67 8.24
CA ARG A 87 -27.35 -18.15 8.24
C ARG A 87 -26.13 -18.79 7.59
N GLU A 88 -25.64 -18.23 6.49
CA GLU A 88 -24.43 -18.75 5.84
C GLU A 88 -23.16 -18.48 6.66
N ALA A 89 -23.09 -17.33 7.34
CA ALA A 89 -21.98 -17.02 8.25
C ALA A 89 -21.92 -17.96 9.47
N GLU A 90 -23.08 -18.42 9.92
CA GLU A 90 -23.23 -19.39 11.01
C GLU A 90 -22.75 -20.81 10.61
N LYS A 91 -22.98 -21.23 9.36
CA LYS A 91 -22.50 -22.52 8.83
C LYS A 91 -20.98 -22.58 8.65
N SER A 92 -20.30 -21.43 8.66
CA SER A 92 -18.85 -21.36 8.53
C SER A 92 -18.19 -21.53 9.91
N ASP A 93 -17.54 -22.68 10.15
CA ASP A 93 -16.82 -23.06 11.39
C ASP A 93 -15.76 -22.05 11.88
N SER A 94 -15.46 -21.00 11.11
CA SER A 94 -14.42 -20.01 11.40
C SER A 94 -14.94 -18.69 11.99
N THR A 95 -16.26 -18.46 12.00
CA THR A 95 -16.85 -17.17 12.40
C THR A 95 -17.14 -17.15 13.91
N LYS A 96 -16.64 -16.15 14.64
CA LYS A 96 -16.97 -15.97 16.07
C LYS A 96 -18.48 -15.77 16.24
N THR A 97 -19.10 -16.47 17.18
CA THR A 97 -20.56 -16.43 17.46
C THR A 97 -21.07 -15.01 17.70
N ASP A 98 -20.27 -14.13 18.30
CA ASP A 98 -20.60 -12.72 18.51
C ASP A 98 -20.84 -11.95 17.19
N ILE A 99 -20.07 -12.26 16.12
CA ILE A 99 -20.22 -11.63 14.79
C ILE A 99 -21.50 -12.12 14.09
N VAL A 100 -21.84 -13.39 14.28
CA VAL A 100 -23.08 -13.98 13.73
C VAL A 100 -24.30 -13.33 14.38
N ILE A 101 -24.26 -13.13 15.71
CA ILE A 101 -25.31 -12.42 16.46
C ILE A 101 -25.51 -11.00 15.93
N ASP A 102 -24.44 -10.23 15.72
CA ASP A 102 -24.54 -8.86 15.20
C ASP A 102 -25.19 -8.81 13.81
N ARG A 103 -24.93 -9.80 12.95
CA ARG A 103 -25.55 -9.90 11.62
C ARG A 103 -27.05 -10.19 11.69
N TYR A 104 -27.48 -11.08 12.58
CA TYR A 104 -28.89 -11.34 12.80
C TYR A 104 -29.62 -10.12 13.41
N ILE A 105 -28.96 -9.34 14.27
CA ILE A 105 -29.51 -8.09 14.80
C ILE A 105 -29.72 -7.07 13.67
N ALA A 106 -28.73 -6.88 12.79
CA ALA A 106 -28.88 -5.99 11.64
C ALA A 106 -30.04 -6.40 10.71
N ALA A 107 -30.22 -7.71 10.48
CA ALA A 107 -31.37 -8.22 9.72
C ALA A 107 -32.72 -7.90 10.41
N ALA A 108 -32.80 -8.07 11.74
CA ALA A 108 -34.00 -7.75 12.52
C ALA A 108 -34.34 -6.25 12.49
N GLU A 109 -33.34 -5.38 12.57
CA GLU A 109 -33.52 -3.92 12.44
C GLU A 109 -34.09 -3.55 11.06
N THR A 110 -33.59 -4.17 9.99
CA THR A 110 -34.09 -3.94 8.62
C THR A 110 -35.52 -4.49 8.43
N TYR A 111 -35.84 -5.67 9.00
CA TYR A 111 -37.22 -6.17 9.03
C TYR A 111 -38.18 -5.21 9.74
N MET A 112 -37.74 -4.59 10.84
CA MET A 112 -38.52 -3.60 11.57
C MET A 112 -38.76 -2.33 10.73
N GLN A 113 -37.75 -1.87 10.00
CA GLN A 113 -37.88 -0.77 9.05
C GLN A 113 -38.87 -1.10 7.92
N ALA A 114 -38.81 -2.32 7.36
CA ALA A 114 -39.75 -2.79 6.34
C ALA A 114 -41.20 -2.81 6.86
N LEU A 115 -41.41 -3.27 8.11
CA LEU A 115 -42.72 -3.29 8.76
C LEU A 115 -43.29 -1.87 8.97
N ASN A 116 -42.43 -0.90 9.28
CA ASN A 116 -42.82 0.50 9.45
C ASN A 116 -43.12 1.20 8.12
N ALA A 117 -42.46 0.79 7.03
CA ALA A 117 -42.69 1.31 5.68
C ALA A 117 -43.95 0.74 4.99
N LEU A 118 -44.51 -0.37 5.50
CA LEU A 118 -45.71 -1.01 4.94
C LEU A 118 -47.00 -0.27 5.31
N PRO A 119 -47.93 -0.03 4.36
CA PRO A 119 -49.25 0.50 4.65
C PRO A 119 -50.01 -0.38 5.65
N THR A 120 -50.79 0.23 6.53
CA THR A 120 -51.62 -0.48 7.53
C THR A 120 -52.72 -1.36 6.90
N SER A 121 -53.02 -1.18 5.60
CA SER A 121 -53.97 -1.99 4.83
C SER A 121 -53.43 -3.38 4.45
N GLU A 122 -52.12 -3.61 4.44
CA GLU A 122 -51.52 -4.89 4.04
C GLU A 122 -51.37 -5.88 5.21
N VAL A 123 -52.50 -6.30 5.77
CA VAL A 123 -52.57 -7.11 7.00
C VAL A 123 -51.79 -8.43 6.89
N ALA A 124 -51.88 -9.13 5.75
CA ALA A 124 -51.20 -10.41 5.53
C ALA A 124 -49.67 -10.27 5.43
N ALA A 125 -49.17 -9.27 4.69
CA ALA A 125 -47.74 -9.03 4.54
C ALA A 125 -47.11 -8.56 5.86
N ARG A 126 -47.80 -7.71 6.61
CA ARG A 126 -47.37 -7.27 7.95
C ARG A 126 -47.31 -8.44 8.93
N ALA A 127 -48.27 -9.38 8.88
CA ALA A 127 -48.25 -10.57 9.72
C ALA A 127 -47.05 -11.48 9.39
N ALA A 128 -46.79 -11.74 8.11
CA ALA A 128 -45.66 -12.56 7.68
C ALA A 128 -44.30 -11.97 8.08
N ILE A 129 -44.11 -10.66 7.96
CA ILE A 129 -42.87 -9.99 8.37
C ILE A 129 -42.72 -10.02 9.89
N LYS A 130 -43.81 -9.85 10.63
CA LYS A 130 -43.80 -9.92 12.09
C LYS A 130 -43.39 -11.31 12.58
N GLU A 131 -43.90 -12.37 11.95
CA GLU A 131 -43.52 -13.76 12.24
C GLU A 131 -42.02 -14.00 11.97
N GLN A 132 -41.49 -13.52 10.84
CA GLN A 132 -40.06 -13.63 10.54
C GLN A 132 -39.19 -12.81 11.51
N LEU A 133 -39.64 -11.63 11.92
CA LEU A 133 -38.95 -10.80 12.90
C LEU A 133 -38.92 -11.46 14.29
N GLU A 134 -40.07 -11.99 14.75
CA GLU A 134 -40.17 -12.74 16.00
C GLU A 134 -39.24 -13.97 15.98
N TYR A 135 -39.21 -14.71 14.87
CA TYR A 135 -38.27 -15.82 14.69
C TYR A 135 -36.80 -15.39 14.84
N VAL A 136 -36.38 -14.31 14.16
CA VAL A 136 -34.99 -13.85 14.22
C VAL A 136 -34.61 -13.37 15.63
N ILE A 137 -35.52 -12.68 16.33
CA ILE A 137 -35.30 -12.21 17.71
C ILE A 137 -35.16 -13.37 18.69
N ASP A 138 -36.04 -14.38 18.58
CA ASP A 138 -35.98 -15.58 19.42
C ASP A 138 -34.69 -16.38 19.14
N TYR A 139 -34.29 -16.47 17.87
CA TYR A 139 -33.06 -17.15 17.47
C TYR A 139 -31.80 -16.47 18.03
N VAL A 140 -31.72 -15.14 17.94
CA VAL A 140 -30.63 -14.36 18.54
C VAL A 140 -30.56 -14.57 20.06
N SER A 141 -31.72 -14.67 20.72
CA SER A 141 -31.80 -14.90 22.17
C SER A 141 -31.27 -16.30 22.54
N GLN A 142 -31.56 -17.32 21.73
CA GLN A 142 -31.03 -18.68 21.90
C GLN A 142 -29.50 -18.73 21.69
N LEU A 143 -28.99 -18.09 20.63
CA LEU A 143 -27.55 -18.02 20.36
C LEU A 143 -26.77 -17.32 21.48
N LYS A 144 -27.34 -16.25 22.06
CA LYS A 144 -26.74 -15.55 23.22
C LYS A 144 -26.69 -16.43 24.47
N ALA A 145 -27.75 -17.20 24.74
CA ALA A 145 -27.81 -18.12 25.88
C ALA A 145 -26.81 -19.29 25.74
N GLN A 146 -26.66 -19.84 24.54
CA GLN A 146 -25.65 -20.88 24.25
C GLN A 146 -24.22 -20.36 24.46
N THR A 147 -23.92 -19.15 23.96
CA THR A 147 -22.59 -18.51 24.11
C THR A 147 -22.23 -18.25 25.57
N GLN A 148 -23.19 -17.85 26.40
CA GLN A 148 -22.98 -17.66 27.86
C GLN A 148 -22.73 -18.98 28.58
N THR A 149 -23.43 -20.06 28.19
CA THR A 149 -23.25 -21.39 28.78
C THR A 149 -21.87 -21.98 28.45
N THR A 150 -21.42 -21.82 27.19
CA THR A 150 -20.07 -22.24 26.76
C THR A 150 -18.97 -21.45 27.45
N ARG A 151 -19.15 -20.13 27.68
CA ARG A 151 -18.20 -19.32 28.46
C ARG A 151 -18.09 -19.79 29.92
N HIS A 152 -19.20 -20.15 30.56
CA HIS A 152 -19.18 -20.69 31.93
C HIS A 152 -18.49 -22.06 32.04
N GLN A 153 -18.64 -22.93 31.04
CA GLN A 153 -17.97 -24.24 31.01
C GLN A 153 -16.46 -24.14 30.75
N ILE A 154 -16.02 -23.22 29.89
CA ILE A 154 -14.60 -22.97 29.63
C ILE A 154 -13.92 -22.36 30.87
N GLN A 155 -14.61 -21.51 31.62
CA GLN A 155 -14.07 -20.91 32.84
C GLN A 155 -13.86 -21.95 33.96
N GLN A 156 -14.73 -22.97 34.07
CA GLN A 156 -14.53 -24.09 35.00
C GLN A 156 -13.39 -25.02 34.58
N GLN A 157 -13.12 -25.19 33.28
CA GLN A 157 -11.98 -25.99 32.79
C GLN A 157 -10.61 -25.29 32.94
N VAL A 158 -10.58 -23.97 33.07
CA VAL A 158 -9.34 -23.21 33.28
C VAL A 158 -8.91 -23.20 34.75
N GLU A 159 -9.84 -23.34 35.70
CA GLU A 159 -9.52 -23.43 37.14
C GLU A 159 -8.92 -24.79 37.54
N ASP A 160 -9.20 -25.88 36.81
CA ASP A 160 -8.65 -27.22 37.12
C ASP A 160 -7.23 -27.47 36.56
N ASN A 161 -6.69 -26.59 35.72
CA ASN A 161 -5.41 -26.81 35.01
C ASN A 161 -4.29 -25.82 35.36
N SER A 162 -4.43 -24.99 36.40
CA SER A 162 -3.34 -24.12 36.87
C SER A 162 -2.60 -24.71 38.07
N ASN A 163 -1.76 -25.71 37.83
CA ASN A 163 -0.57 -25.96 38.65
C ASN A 163 0.65 -25.94 37.73
N ASP A 164 1.63 -25.12 38.12
CA ASP A 164 2.94 -24.86 37.50
C ASP A 164 2.96 -24.09 36.17
N VAL A 165 3.15 -22.77 36.24
CA VAL A 165 4.42 -22.08 35.93
C VAL A 165 4.33 -20.63 36.45
N ASP A 166 5.24 -20.27 37.34
CA ASP A 166 5.40 -18.92 37.90
C ASP A 166 5.96 -17.94 36.85
N VAL A 167 5.10 -17.07 36.33
CA VAL A 167 5.45 -16.02 35.34
C VAL A 167 5.56 -14.64 36.03
N ALA A 168 6.04 -14.58 37.27
CA ALA A 168 6.21 -13.32 38.00
C ALA A 168 7.63 -12.70 37.96
N ALA A 169 8.57 -13.21 37.16
CA ALA A 169 10.00 -12.80 37.27
C ALA A 169 10.68 -12.23 36.01
N LEU A 170 9.98 -11.58 35.08
CA LEU A 170 10.62 -10.84 33.97
C LEU A 170 9.96 -9.46 33.73
N GLN A 171 10.20 -8.52 34.65
CA GLN A 171 9.97 -7.09 34.42
C GLN A 171 11.18 -6.47 33.68
N TRP A 172 10.94 -5.88 32.52
CA TRP A 172 11.93 -5.07 31.79
C TRP A 172 11.81 -3.60 32.21
N PRO A 173 12.91 -2.87 32.47
CA PRO A 173 12.84 -1.50 32.97
C PRO A 173 12.26 -0.52 31.93
N GLU A 174 11.46 0.44 32.42
CA GLU A 174 10.86 1.49 31.59
C GLU A 174 11.91 2.35 30.87
N PRO A 175 11.65 2.75 29.61
CA PRO A 175 12.55 3.63 28.86
C PRO A 175 12.54 5.07 29.42
N PRO A 176 13.69 5.76 29.46
CA PRO A 176 13.78 7.10 30.04
C PRO A 176 13.00 8.13 29.22
N MET A 177 12.17 8.92 29.92
CA MET A 177 11.45 10.06 29.35
C MET A 177 12.41 11.14 28.83
N LEU A 178 12.29 11.48 27.54
CA LEU A 178 12.98 12.63 26.94
C LEU A 178 12.19 13.91 27.25
N GLN A 179 12.77 14.76 28.09
CA GLN A 179 12.25 16.11 28.34
C GLN A 179 12.42 16.97 27.08
N HIS A 180 11.31 17.37 26.47
CA HIS A 180 11.28 18.38 25.42
C HIS A 180 11.75 19.73 25.98
N LYS A 181 12.95 20.18 25.61
CA LYS A 181 13.36 21.57 25.76
C LYS A 181 12.94 22.34 24.52
N THR A 182 11.88 23.13 24.67
CA THR A 182 11.44 24.16 23.72
C THR A 182 12.53 25.23 23.60
N ALA A 183 13.17 25.34 22.44
CA ALA A 183 14.01 26.47 22.11
C ALA A 183 13.22 27.41 21.19
N HIS A 184 12.83 28.57 21.73
CA HIS A 184 12.31 29.69 20.95
C HIS A 184 13.41 30.21 20.02
N VAL A 185 13.14 30.23 18.72
CA VAL A 185 13.99 30.92 17.74
C VAL A 185 13.31 32.24 17.38
N THR A 186 13.84 33.32 17.93
CA THR A 186 13.59 34.69 17.47
C THR A 186 14.34 34.96 16.18
N PRO A 187 13.73 35.52 15.12
CA PRO A 187 14.46 35.99 13.96
C PRO A 187 14.95 37.41 14.23
N ALA A 188 16.27 37.55 14.40
CA ALA A 188 16.94 38.84 14.35
C ALA A 188 18.08 38.70 13.36
N TYR A 189 17.96 39.27 12.17
CA TYR A 189 19.09 39.94 11.52
C TYR A 189 18.57 41.00 10.56
N ALA A 190 19.07 42.20 10.82
CA ALA A 190 18.73 43.45 10.18
C ALA A 190 19.41 43.62 8.82
N SER A 191 18.80 44.51 8.04
CA SER A 191 19.23 45.13 6.80
C SER A 191 20.72 45.51 6.76
N ALA A 192 21.38 45.18 5.65
CA ALA A 192 22.53 45.91 5.13
C ALA A 192 22.49 45.92 3.60
N ALA A 193 22.51 47.13 3.03
CA ALA A 193 22.31 47.44 1.61
C ALA A 193 23.59 47.29 0.76
N MET A 194 23.41 46.99 -0.53
CA MET A 194 24.39 47.10 -1.62
C MET A 194 23.66 47.51 -2.93
N PRO A 195 24.37 48.09 -3.93
CA PRO A 195 23.89 49.23 -4.71
C PRO A 195 23.21 48.90 -6.06
N ALA A 196 22.52 49.92 -6.58
CA ALA A 196 21.63 49.92 -7.73
C ALA A 196 22.27 49.49 -9.07
N ALA A 197 21.57 48.62 -9.80
CA ALA A 197 21.76 48.37 -11.23
C ALA A 197 20.38 48.38 -11.96
N LYS A 198 20.42 48.83 -13.22
CA LYS A 198 19.34 49.31 -14.12
C LYS A 198 18.13 48.38 -14.35
N PRO A 199 16.96 48.93 -14.80
CA PRO A 199 15.71 48.18 -14.85
C PRO A 199 15.66 47.18 -16.02
N ALA A 200 15.28 45.95 -15.70
CA ALA A 200 14.84 44.92 -16.65
C ALA A 200 13.32 45.08 -16.92
N PRO A 201 12.80 44.62 -18.08
CA PRO A 201 11.43 44.89 -18.50
C PRO A 201 10.42 44.21 -17.57
N GLU A 202 9.23 44.82 -17.47
CA GLU A 202 8.10 44.41 -16.62
C GLU A 202 7.86 42.90 -16.70
N VAL A 203 8.22 42.21 -15.63
CA VAL A 203 7.76 40.86 -15.34
C VAL A 203 6.33 41.00 -14.83
N GLU A 204 5.37 40.43 -15.57
CA GLU A 204 4.01 40.24 -15.09
C GLU A 204 4.06 39.68 -13.67
N GLN A 205 3.44 40.41 -12.73
CA GLN A 205 3.35 40.02 -11.34
C GLN A 205 2.79 38.60 -11.26
N THR A 206 3.64 37.63 -10.94
CA THR A 206 3.22 36.30 -10.54
C THR A 206 2.31 36.47 -9.33
N LYS A 207 1.01 36.26 -9.54
CA LYS A 207 0.02 36.20 -8.47
C LYS A 207 0.52 35.20 -7.43
N GLU A 208 0.74 35.67 -6.21
CA GLU A 208 0.95 34.79 -5.06
C GLU A 208 -0.22 33.80 -4.98
N GLU A 209 0.04 32.53 -5.26
CA GLU A 209 -0.94 31.46 -5.10
C GLU A 209 -1.25 31.31 -3.60
N LYS A 210 -2.47 31.71 -3.22
CA LYS A 210 -2.98 31.48 -1.87
C LYS A 210 -3.17 29.97 -1.65
N PRO A 211 -2.66 29.39 -0.55
CA PRO A 211 -2.97 28.02 -0.18
C PRO A 211 -4.49 27.85 -0.07
N GLY A 212 -5.07 26.97 -0.91
CA GLY A 212 -6.52 26.75 -0.97
C GLY A 212 -7.26 27.44 -2.11
N ALA A 213 -6.58 28.01 -3.10
CA ALA A 213 -7.23 28.43 -4.34
C ALA A 213 -7.85 27.22 -5.06
N ALA A 214 -9.15 27.29 -5.38
CA ALA A 214 -9.81 26.27 -6.17
C ALA A 214 -9.20 26.21 -7.58
N TYR A 215 -8.99 25.00 -8.10
CA TYR A 215 -8.46 24.79 -9.45
C TYR A 215 -9.27 25.56 -10.50
N THR A 216 -8.56 26.19 -11.43
CA THR A 216 -9.16 26.82 -12.61
C THR A 216 -9.87 25.77 -13.48
N PRO A 217 -10.84 26.18 -14.32
CA PRO A 217 -11.48 25.27 -15.26
C PRO A 217 -10.49 24.55 -16.20
N GLN A 218 -9.39 25.21 -16.56
CA GLN A 218 -8.32 24.66 -17.40
C GLN A 218 -7.52 23.59 -16.66
N GLU A 219 -7.15 23.83 -15.40
CA GLU A 219 -6.46 22.84 -14.56
C GLU A 219 -7.35 21.62 -14.30
N LEU A 220 -8.64 21.83 -14.02
CA LEU A 220 -9.62 20.75 -13.87
C LEU A 220 -9.73 19.92 -15.16
N ASP A 221 -9.63 20.54 -16.33
CA ASP A 221 -9.61 19.81 -17.61
C ASP A 221 -8.34 18.99 -17.79
N VAL A 222 -7.17 19.53 -17.43
CA VAL A 222 -5.91 18.78 -17.43
C VAL A 222 -5.99 17.59 -16.48
N LEU A 223 -6.47 17.78 -15.25
CA LEU A 223 -6.65 16.70 -14.26
C LEU A 223 -7.62 15.63 -14.77
N ARG A 224 -8.74 16.04 -15.38
CA ARG A 224 -9.71 15.14 -15.99
C ARG A 224 -9.10 14.29 -17.09
N ARG A 225 -8.44 14.90 -18.08
CA ARG A 225 -7.83 14.17 -19.22
C ARG A 225 -6.71 13.25 -18.75
N SER A 226 -5.86 13.73 -17.84
CA SER A 226 -4.76 12.95 -17.26
C SER A 226 -5.21 11.83 -16.32
N SER A 227 -6.49 11.79 -15.93
CA SER A 227 -7.08 10.69 -15.13
C SER A 227 -7.37 9.43 -15.95
N GLN A 228 -7.45 9.54 -17.28
CA GLN A 228 -7.63 8.39 -18.14
C GLN A 228 -6.26 7.79 -18.47
N ILE A 229 -5.97 6.62 -17.94
CA ILE A 229 -4.68 5.93 -18.12
C ILE A 229 -4.99 4.50 -18.51
N ASN A 230 -4.45 4.03 -19.65
CA ASN A 230 -4.65 2.67 -20.15
C ASN A 230 -6.12 2.21 -20.23
N GLY A 231 -7.04 3.12 -20.54
CA GLY A 231 -8.47 2.83 -20.64
C GLY A 231 -9.23 2.79 -19.32
N HIS A 232 -8.55 3.02 -18.20
CA HIS A 232 -9.13 3.06 -16.85
C HIS A 232 -9.10 4.48 -16.26
N LEU A 233 -9.97 4.72 -15.27
CA LEU A 233 -10.12 6.02 -14.62
C LEU A 233 -9.42 6.03 -13.26
N PHE A 234 -8.36 6.84 -13.13
CA PHE A 234 -7.64 7.06 -11.87
C PHE A 234 -7.73 8.54 -11.49
N VAL A 235 -8.67 8.85 -10.62
CA VAL A 235 -8.90 10.23 -10.16
C VAL A 235 -7.78 10.70 -9.22
N PRO A 236 -7.51 12.02 -9.15
CA PRO A 236 -6.61 12.57 -8.14
C PRO A 236 -7.06 12.15 -6.73
N TRP A 237 -6.09 11.94 -5.85
CA TRP A 237 -6.31 11.73 -4.43
C TRP A 237 -6.76 13.05 -3.78
N LEU A 238 -7.83 13.00 -3.00
CA LEU A 238 -8.42 14.14 -2.31
C LEU A 238 -8.55 13.78 -0.82
N ASP A 239 -7.69 14.36 0.01
CA ASP A 239 -7.54 13.93 1.42
C ASP A 239 -8.86 13.90 2.19
N ASP A 240 -9.73 14.90 2.03
CA ASP A 240 -11.01 14.97 2.75
C ASP A 240 -12.04 13.92 2.29
N LEU A 241 -12.09 13.63 0.98
CA LEU A 241 -13.06 12.68 0.42
C LEU A 241 -12.56 11.24 0.58
N ASP A 242 -11.28 10.99 0.31
CA ASP A 242 -10.70 9.66 0.37
C ASP A 242 -10.51 9.18 1.81
N ALA A 243 -10.42 10.09 2.79
CA ALA A 243 -10.50 9.73 4.21
C ALA A 243 -11.85 9.10 4.61
N GLN A 244 -12.92 9.34 3.84
CA GLN A 244 -14.27 8.81 4.10
C GLN A 244 -14.58 7.56 3.28
N GLU A 245 -13.60 7.02 2.55
CA GLU A 245 -13.78 5.83 1.73
C GLU A 245 -14.24 4.63 2.58
N LYS A 246 -15.32 3.96 2.15
CA LYS A 246 -15.84 2.77 2.83
C LYS A 246 -15.10 1.52 2.37
N PHE A 247 -14.45 0.86 3.32
CA PHE A 247 -13.73 -0.41 3.11
C PHE A 247 -14.50 -1.63 3.64
N SER A 248 -15.43 -1.42 4.57
CA SER A 248 -16.39 -2.43 5.00
C SER A 248 -17.55 -2.49 4.02
N LEU A 249 -17.77 -3.66 3.42
CA LEU A 249 -18.79 -3.89 2.39
C LEU A 249 -19.66 -5.10 2.77
N PRO A 250 -20.89 -5.21 2.26
CA PRO A 250 -21.72 -6.39 2.50
C PRO A 250 -21.11 -7.67 1.91
N GLU A 251 -20.46 -7.56 0.76
CA GLU A 251 -19.85 -8.65 0.01
C GLU A 251 -18.35 -8.40 -0.24
N PRO A 252 -17.56 -9.45 -0.52
CA PRO A 252 -16.18 -9.29 -0.98
C PRO A 252 -16.11 -8.40 -2.21
N PHE A 253 -15.23 -7.41 -2.15
CA PHE A 253 -15.04 -6.46 -3.24
C PHE A 253 -14.46 -7.13 -4.47
N GLU A 254 -15.03 -6.81 -5.61
CA GLU A 254 -14.50 -7.11 -6.93
C GLU A 254 -14.17 -5.80 -7.63
N ASP A 255 -13.01 -5.76 -8.27
CA ASP A 255 -12.56 -4.59 -9.00
C ASP A 255 -13.51 -4.32 -10.18
N PRO A 256 -14.14 -3.13 -10.27
CA PRO A 256 -15.04 -2.80 -11.38
C PRO A 256 -14.34 -2.73 -12.74
N ASP A 257 -13.02 -2.65 -12.77
CA ASP A 257 -12.21 -2.72 -13.98
C ASP A 257 -11.90 -4.18 -14.39
N GLY A 258 -12.29 -5.17 -13.57
CA GLY A 258 -12.01 -6.58 -13.74
C GLY A 258 -10.58 -6.96 -13.36
N HIS A 259 -10.19 -8.19 -13.71
CA HIS A 259 -8.86 -8.70 -13.42
C HIS A 259 -7.76 -7.99 -14.21
N VAL A 260 -6.69 -7.60 -13.52
CA VAL A 260 -5.49 -7.03 -14.15
C VAL A 260 -4.92 -8.03 -15.16
N PRO A 261 -4.71 -7.67 -16.44
CA PRO A 261 -4.27 -8.62 -17.46
C PRO A 261 -2.97 -9.35 -17.07
N LEU A 262 -3.00 -10.69 -17.09
CA LEU A 262 -1.85 -11.53 -16.78
C LEU A 262 -0.79 -11.54 -17.89
N SER A 263 0.48 -11.58 -17.52
CA SER A 263 1.59 -11.76 -18.46
C SER A 263 1.57 -13.16 -19.11
N ALA A 264 2.22 -13.29 -20.28
CA ALA A 264 2.37 -14.58 -20.94
C ALA A 264 3.05 -15.64 -20.04
N LYS A 265 3.98 -15.21 -19.18
CA LYS A 265 4.68 -16.10 -18.25
C LYS A 265 3.78 -16.62 -17.13
N GLN A 266 2.91 -15.77 -16.59
CA GLN A 266 1.91 -16.18 -15.59
C GLN A 266 0.89 -17.14 -16.21
N LYS A 267 0.39 -16.86 -17.42
CA LYS A 267 -0.52 -17.76 -18.15
C LYS A 267 0.09 -19.13 -18.39
N LYS A 268 1.37 -19.19 -18.81
CA LYS A 268 2.12 -20.45 -18.99
C LYS A 268 2.28 -21.24 -17.68
N LYS A 269 2.19 -20.56 -16.53
CA LYS A 269 2.23 -21.14 -15.19
C LYS A 269 0.83 -21.40 -14.63
N GLU A 270 -0.21 -21.43 -15.46
CA GLU A 270 -1.57 -21.77 -15.06
C GLU A 270 -2.06 -20.91 -13.88
N ALA A 271 -1.78 -19.60 -13.96
CA ALA A 271 -2.20 -18.65 -12.95
C ALA A 271 -3.73 -18.59 -12.82
N THR A 272 -4.21 -18.73 -11.59
CA THR A 272 -5.60 -18.50 -11.19
C THR A 272 -5.67 -17.36 -10.20
N TRP A 273 -6.82 -16.70 -10.12
CA TRP A 273 -7.06 -15.63 -9.17
C TRP A 273 -7.58 -16.20 -7.86
N MET A 274 -6.90 -15.87 -6.75
CA MET A 274 -7.29 -16.35 -5.42
C MET A 274 -7.22 -15.21 -4.41
N ARG A 275 -8.15 -15.18 -3.46
CA ARG A 275 -8.07 -14.25 -2.33
C ARG A 275 -7.06 -14.73 -1.30
N PRO A 276 -6.50 -13.84 -0.47
CA PRO A 276 -5.60 -14.21 0.62
C PRO A 276 -6.24 -15.15 1.66
N SER A 277 -7.56 -15.06 1.85
CA SER A 277 -8.35 -15.96 2.71
C SER A 277 -8.36 -17.39 2.17
N ASP A 278 -8.59 -17.56 0.87
CA ASP A 278 -8.63 -18.87 0.21
C ASP A 278 -7.23 -19.45 0.12
N TYR A 279 -6.25 -18.57 -0.14
CA TYR A 279 -4.84 -18.88 -0.16
C TYR A 279 -4.32 -19.36 1.21
N ALA A 280 -4.91 -18.89 2.31
CA ALA A 280 -4.52 -19.27 3.67
C ALA A 280 -4.67 -20.78 3.90
N ALA A 281 -5.70 -21.40 3.33
CA ALA A 281 -5.94 -22.85 3.42
C ALA A 281 -4.80 -23.66 2.78
N ILE A 282 -4.19 -23.15 1.72
CA ILE A 282 -3.09 -23.82 0.99
C ILE A 282 -1.74 -23.56 1.65
N CYS A 283 -1.48 -22.31 2.05
CA CYS A 283 -0.16 -21.93 2.60
C CYS A 283 -0.03 -22.12 4.13
N GLY A 284 -1.14 -22.37 4.82
CA GLY A 284 -1.24 -22.61 6.26
C GLY A 284 -1.03 -21.36 7.12
N HIS A 285 -1.19 -20.15 6.56
CA HIS A 285 -0.92 -18.89 7.23
C HIS A 285 -2.07 -17.91 6.98
N ALA A 286 -2.61 -17.31 8.04
CA ALA A 286 -3.62 -16.26 7.92
C ALA A 286 -3.05 -15.02 7.21
N PRO A 287 -3.88 -14.29 6.45
CA PRO A 287 -3.45 -13.10 5.74
C PRO A 287 -3.09 -11.97 6.72
N VAL A 288 -1.97 -11.31 6.45
CA VAL A 288 -1.52 -10.13 7.20
C VAL A 288 -1.11 -9.03 6.24
N MET A 289 -1.50 -7.79 6.52
CA MET A 289 -1.12 -6.65 5.68
C MET A 289 0.41 -6.43 5.73
N ILE A 290 0.92 -6.25 6.96
CA ILE A 290 2.35 -6.14 7.26
C ILE A 290 2.62 -7.01 8.48
N ALA A 291 3.59 -7.92 8.37
CA ALA A 291 3.94 -8.80 9.47
C ALA A 291 4.77 -8.08 10.55
N GLN A 292 4.98 -8.77 11.68
CA GLN A 292 5.74 -8.23 12.81
C GLN A 292 7.15 -7.74 12.38
N GLY A 293 7.55 -6.58 12.90
CA GLY A 293 8.79 -5.90 12.52
C GLY A 293 8.65 -4.94 11.33
N GLY A 294 7.43 -4.71 10.83
CA GLY A 294 7.13 -3.68 9.84
C GLY A 294 7.57 -4.02 8.41
N VAL A 295 7.52 -3.01 7.54
CA VAL A 295 8.00 -3.09 6.15
C VAL A 295 9.48 -3.40 6.17
N ASN A 296 9.89 -4.54 5.61
CA ASN A 296 11.29 -4.99 5.66
C ASN A 296 11.82 -5.25 4.25
N PRO A 297 12.85 -4.52 3.80
CA PRO A 297 13.38 -4.68 2.45
C PRO A 297 14.02 -6.05 2.21
N LEU A 298 14.54 -6.72 3.25
CA LEU A 298 15.28 -7.97 3.08
C LEU A 298 14.37 -9.15 2.71
N VAL A 299 13.11 -9.11 3.12
CA VAL A 299 12.12 -10.16 2.85
C VAL A 299 11.42 -9.99 1.50
N VAL A 300 11.47 -8.80 0.88
CA VAL A 300 10.87 -8.58 -0.45
C VAL A 300 11.57 -9.44 -1.51
N LYS A 301 10.78 -10.15 -2.32
CA LYS A 301 11.24 -10.95 -3.45
C LYS A 301 10.35 -10.72 -4.68
N GLN A 302 11.00 -10.55 -5.82
CA GLN A 302 10.36 -10.60 -7.12
C GLN A 302 10.21 -12.05 -7.57
N ASP A 303 9.11 -12.35 -8.27
CA ASP A 303 8.88 -13.66 -8.87
C ASP A 303 8.93 -13.59 -10.41
N ILE A 304 7.85 -13.93 -11.10
CA ILE A 304 7.83 -14.17 -12.56
C ILE A 304 7.61 -12.91 -13.40
N VAL A 305 7.09 -11.85 -12.79
CA VAL A 305 6.79 -10.55 -13.42
C VAL A 305 8.10 -9.82 -13.73
N THR A 306 8.15 -9.10 -14.86
CA THR A 306 9.37 -8.43 -15.36
C THR A 306 9.52 -6.98 -14.89
N ASP A 307 9.14 -6.70 -13.65
CA ASP A 307 9.04 -5.37 -13.03
C ASP A 307 10.17 -5.07 -12.01
N CYS A 308 11.40 -5.55 -12.29
CA CYS A 308 12.48 -5.51 -11.30
C CYS A 308 12.83 -4.11 -10.76
N SER A 309 12.69 -3.09 -11.61
CA SER A 309 12.90 -1.71 -11.23
C SER A 309 11.89 -1.23 -10.19
N PHE A 310 10.64 -1.68 -10.29
CA PHE A 310 9.59 -1.38 -9.32
C PHE A 310 9.83 -2.11 -8.00
N VAL A 311 10.15 -3.39 -8.04
CA VAL A 311 10.45 -4.17 -6.82
C VAL A 311 11.69 -3.66 -6.09
N ALA A 312 12.73 -3.25 -6.82
CA ALA A 312 13.89 -2.58 -6.24
C ALA A 312 13.51 -1.24 -5.58
N SER A 313 12.61 -0.49 -6.20
CA SER A 313 12.05 0.76 -5.66
C SER A 313 11.31 0.54 -4.32
N LEU A 314 10.47 -0.50 -4.25
CA LEU A 314 9.84 -0.92 -2.99
C LEU A 314 10.86 -1.29 -1.91
N CYS A 315 11.95 -1.97 -2.29
CA CYS A 315 13.00 -2.34 -1.35
C CYS A 315 13.67 -1.09 -0.75
N ILE A 316 14.07 -0.10 -1.56
CA ILE A 316 14.74 1.08 -1.02
C ILE A 316 13.79 1.99 -0.24
N ALA A 317 12.53 2.12 -0.68
CA ALA A 317 11.51 2.88 0.04
C ALA A 317 11.21 2.26 1.42
N ALA A 318 11.08 0.92 1.51
CA ALA A 318 10.94 0.23 2.79
C ALA A 318 12.17 0.40 3.70
N ALA A 319 13.39 0.36 3.12
CA ALA A 319 14.62 0.60 3.88
C ALA A 319 14.70 2.05 4.40
N TYR A 320 14.26 3.02 3.61
CA TYR A 320 14.18 4.43 4.00
C TYR A 320 13.21 4.61 5.16
N GLU A 321 12.00 4.06 5.05
CA GLU A 321 10.98 4.14 6.10
C GLU A 321 11.48 3.56 7.42
N GLN A 322 12.13 2.40 7.40
CA GLN A 322 12.75 1.82 8.60
C GLN A 322 13.85 2.72 9.18
N ARG A 323 14.69 3.33 8.34
CA ARG A 323 15.83 4.14 8.80
C ARG A 323 15.40 5.46 9.42
N PHE A 324 14.46 6.15 8.78
CA PHE A 324 14.09 7.53 9.12
C PHE A 324 12.75 7.66 9.83
N GLN A 325 12.00 6.56 9.97
CA GLN A 325 10.65 6.58 10.55
C GLN A 325 9.70 7.53 9.79
N LYS A 326 9.93 7.68 8.48
CA LYS A 326 9.12 8.45 7.55
C LYS A 326 8.37 7.48 6.65
N HIS A 327 7.05 7.51 6.72
CA HIS A 327 6.19 6.60 6.01
C HIS A 327 6.20 6.91 4.50
N LEU A 328 6.88 6.07 3.71
CA LEU A 328 6.86 6.14 2.23
C LEU A 328 6.03 4.99 1.63
N ILE A 329 5.90 3.88 2.35
CA ILE A 329 5.14 2.71 1.93
C ILE A 329 3.84 2.61 2.72
N THR A 330 3.89 2.75 4.04
CA THR A 330 2.69 2.51 4.88
C THR A 330 1.61 3.58 4.69
N ASN A 331 1.96 4.81 4.34
CA ASN A 331 1.03 5.92 4.12
C ASN A 331 0.37 5.93 2.74
N ILE A 332 0.71 4.99 1.86
CA ILE A 332 0.10 4.86 0.52
C ILE A 332 -0.86 3.68 0.42
N ILE A 333 -1.08 2.90 1.48
CA ILE A 333 -1.94 1.71 1.48
C ILE A 333 -3.15 1.94 2.38
N PHE A 334 -4.35 1.65 1.87
CA PHE A 334 -5.60 1.80 2.60
C PHE A 334 -6.47 0.54 2.46
N PRO A 335 -7.24 0.15 3.49
CA PRO A 335 -7.51 0.91 4.71
C PRO A 335 -6.34 0.95 5.69
N ALA A 336 -6.31 2.01 6.50
CA ALA A 336 -5.37 2.16 7.60
C ALA A 336 -6.12 2.31 8.92
N ASP A 337 -5.54 1.80 10.00
CA ASP A 337 -6.06 1.94 11.36
C ASP A 337 -6.12 3.44 11.71
N PRO A 338 -7.29 3.97 12.13
CA PRO A 338 -7.45 5.40 12.36
C PRO A 338 -6.51 6.00 13.42
N ARG A 339 -6.06 5.19 14.39
CA ARG A 339 -5.24 5.59 15.53
C ARG A 339 -3.76 5.51 15.20
N THR A 340 -3.31 4.38 14.64
CA THR A 340 -1.89 4.11 14.36
C THR A 340 -1.46 4.59 12.98
N LYS A 341 -2.42 4.87 12.09
CA LYS A 341 -2.21 5.19 10.66
C LYS A 341 -1.49 4.08 9.89
N GLN A 342 -1.40 2.88 10.45
CA GLN A 342 -0.79 1.72 9.81
C GLN A 342 -1.81 1.00 8.93
N PRO A 343 -1.42 0.51 7.75
CA PRO A 343 -2.31 -0.22 6.88
C PRO A 343 -2.73 -1.55 7.51
N VAL A 344 -4.00 -1.91 7.36
CA VAL A 344 -4.59 -3.10 7.98
C VAL A 344 -5.14 -4.04 6.92
N TYR A 345 -5.18 -5.33 7.27
CA TYR A 345 -5.84 -6.33 6.45
C TYR A 345 -7.35 -6.06 6.43
N ASN A 346 -7.94 -6.06 5.24
CA ASN A 346 -9.37 -5.93 5.00
C ASN A 346 -9.93 -7.27 4.51
N PRO A 347 -10.74 -7.98 5.31
CA PRO A 347 -11.42 -9.23 4.91
C PRO A 347 -12.37 -9.08 3.72
N PHE A 348 -12.88 -7.87 3.46
CA PHE A 348 -13.73 -7.60 2.29
C PHE A 348 -12.92 -7.43 1.01
N GLY A 349 -11.60 -7.54 1.06
CA GLY A 349 -10.74 -7.54 -0.12
C GLY A 349 -10.64 -6.23 -0.88
N LYS A 350 -11.23 -5.13 -0.38
CA LYS A 350 -11.08 -3.80 -0.99
C LYS A 350 -9.84 -3.10 -0.46
N TYR A 351 -9.01 -2.62 -1.37
CA TYR A 351 -7.85 -1.79 -1.04
C TYR A 351 -7.76 -0.58 -1.97
N VAL A 352 -7.11 0.46 -1.47
CA VAL A 352 -6.72 1.61 -2.27
C VAL A 352 -5.24 1.85 -2.08
N VAL A 353 -4.52 2.04 -3.18
CA VAL A 353 -3.11 2.42 -3.18
C VAL A 353 -2.98 3.82 -3.77
N LYS A 354 -2.30 4.71 -3.05
CA LYS A 354 -2.04 6.08 -3.50
C LYS A 354 -0.73 6.12 -4.28
N LEU A 355 -0.80 6.34 -5.58
CA LEU A 355 0.37 6.38 -6.47
C LEU A 355 0.43 7.69 -7.25
N TRP A 356 1.62 8.25 -7.43
CA TRP A 356 1.81 9.41 -8.31
C TRP A 356 1.75 8.99 -9.78
N ALA A 357 0.86 9.62 -10.54
CA ALA A 357 0.77 9.41 -11.98
C ALA A 357 0.30 10.69 -12.67
N ASN A 358 0.97 11.04 -13.77
CA ASN A 358 0.69 12.26 -14.54
C ASN A 358 0.65 13.52 -13.66
N GLY A 359 1.65 13.67 -12.78
CA GLY A 359 1.89 14.89 -12.01
C GLY A 359 1.14 15.03 -10.68
N VAL A 360 0.22 14.12 -10.33
CA VAL A 360 -0.53 14.17 -9.06
C VAL A 360 -0.65 12.79 -8.40
N PRO A 361 -0.85 12.71 -7.07
CA PRO A 361 -1.21 11.46 -6.42
C PRO A 361 -2.60 11.03 -6.88
N ARG A 362 -2.77 9.73 -7.14
CA ARG A 362 -3.96 9.14 -7.74
C ARG A 362 -4.47 8.01 -6.87
N LYS A 363 -5.79 7.89 -6.83
CA LYS A 363 -6.50 6.82 -6.15
C LYS A 363 -6.54 5.57 -7.04
N VAL A 364 -5.79 4.53 -6.68
CA VAL A 364 -5.83 3.25 -7.38
C VAL A 364 -6.59 2.23 -6.53
N VAL A 365 -7.86 2.01 -6.87
CA VAL A 365 -8.72 1.02 -6.20
C VAL A 365 -8.44 -0.36 -6.80
N ILE A 366 -8.25 -1.36 -5.94
CA ILE A 366 -8.06 -2.77 -6.33
C ILE A 366 -8.82 -3.70 -5.39
N ASP A 367 -9.19 -4.87 -5.90
CA ASP A 367 -9.50 -6.02 -5.04
C ASP A 367 -8.20 -6.78 -4.64
N ASP A 368 -8.33 -7.78 -3.78
CA ASP A 368 -7.22 -8.61 -3.29
C ASP A 368 -7.08 -9.97 -3.96
N LEU A 369 -7.76 -10.20 -5.08
CA LEU A 369 -7.49 -11.38 -5.90
C LEU A 369 -6.06 -11.29 -6.42
N LEU A 370 -5.21 -12.26 -6.10
CA LEU A 370 -3.82 -12.31 -6.53
C LEU A 370 -3.59 -13.52 -7.45
N PRO A 371 -2.68 -13.41 -8.43
CA PRO A 371 -2.35 -14.53 -9.31
C PRO A 371 -1.57 -15.59 -8.52
N VAL A 372 -2.11 -16.79 -8.43
CA VAL A 372 -1.54 -17.95 -7.75
C VAL A 372 -1.47 -19.12 -8.73
N ASN A 373 -0.43 -19.94 -8.66
CA ASN A 373 -0.43 -21.22 -9.36
C ASN A 373 -1.33 -22.21 -8.59
N ALA A 374 -2.42 -22.66 -9.22
CA ALA A 374 -3.41 -23.52 -8.57
C ALA A 374 -2.83 -24.81 -7.98
N SER A 375 -1.86 -25.43 -8.66
CA SER A 375 -1.29 -26.73 -8.27
C SER A 375 -0.27 -26.65 -7.14
N SER A 376 0.49 -25.56 -7.05
CA SER A 376 1.57 -25.39 -6.07
C SER A 376 1.26 -24.40 -4.95
N GLY A 377 0.20 -23.60 -5.09
CA GLY A 377 -0.06 -22.50 -4.16
C GLY A 377 1.06 -21.45 -4.17
N GLN A 378 1.81 -21.29 -5.25
CA GLN A 378 2.83 -20.25 -5.34
C GLN A 378 2.19 -18.94 -5.85
N LEU A 379 2.36 -17.84 -5.12
CA LEU A 379 2.07 -16.49 -5.64
C LEU A 379 2.93 -16.20 -6.87
N LEU A 380 2.29 -15.74 -7.95
CA LEU A 380 2.91 -15.39 -9.22
C LEU A 380 3.02 -13.86 -9.42
N SER A 381 2.96 -13.12 -8.32
CA SER A 381 3.27 -11.71 -8.15
C SER A 381 4.53 -11.55 -7.28
N SER A 382 5.10 -10.35 -7.24
CA SER A 382 6.10 -10.04 -6.21
C SER A 382 5.46 -10.11 -4.83
N CYS A 383 6.20 -10.65 -3.86
CA CYS A 383 5.71 -10.89 -2.51
C CYS A 383 6.86 -10.80 -1.51
N THR A 384 6.62 -11.09 -0.24
CA THR A 384 7.70 -11.25 0.73
C THR A 384 8.03 -12.74 0.92
N THR A 385 9.13 -13.02 1.61
CA THR A 385 9.44 -14.38 2.08
C THR A 385 8.56 -14.83 3.24
N ARG A 386 7.80 -13.91 3.86
CA ARG A 386 6.82 -14.24 4.89
C ARG A 386 5.54 -14.67 4.19
N LYS A 387 5.00 -15.83 4.56
CA LYS A 387 3.81 -16.38 3.91
C LYS A 387 2.60 -15.48 4.20
N ASN A 388 1.79 -15.25 3.17
CA ASN A 388 0.55 -14.48 3.21
C ASN A 388 0.68 -13.03 3.74
N GLU A 389 1.85 -12.40 3.56
CA GLU A 389 2.05 -10.97 3.80
C GLU A 389 1.78 -10.16 2.52
N LEU A 390 0.86 -9.19 2.58
CA LEU A 390 0.16 -8.70 1.40
C LEU A 390 0.71 -7.41 0.78
N TRP A 391 1.35 -6.53 1.57
CA TRP A 391 1.66 -5.17 1.13
C TRP A 391 2.43 -5.10 -0.20
N VAL A 392 3.41 -5.99 -0.45
CA VAL A 392 4.17 -6.01 -1.72
C VAL A 392 3.26 -6.36 -2.88
N SER A 393 2.47 -7.42 -2.76
CA SER A 393 1.63 -7.93 -3.84
C SER A 393 0.49 -6.98 -4.18
N LEU A 394 -0.08 -6.30 -3.18
CA LEU A 394 -1.13 -5.31 -3.39
C LEU A 394 -0.60 -4.03 -4.05
N ILE A 395 0.55 -3.52 -3.61
CA ILE A 395 1.17 -2.34 -4.24
C ILE A 395 1.59 -2.66 -5.68
N GLU A 396 2.19 -3.83 -5.92
CA GLU A 396 2.53 -4.30 -7.27
C GLU A 396 1.28 -4.39 -8.14
N LYS A 397 0.20 -5.02 -7.65
CA LYS A 397 -1.07 -5.11 -8.39
C LYS A 397 -1.62 -3.74 -8.77
N ALA A 398 -1.65 -2.79 -7.83
CA ALA A 398 -2.11 -1.43 -8.10
C ALA A 398 -1.23 -0.73 -9.15
N TYR A 399 0.09 -0.85 -9.02
CA TYR A 399 1.02 -0.26 -9.98
C TYR A 399 0.87 -0.86 -11.37
N LEU A 400 0.70 -2.17 -11.47
CA LEU A 400 0.55 -2.86 -12.75
C LEU A 400 -0.84 -2.63 -13.37
N LYS A 401 -1.89 -2.48 -12.56
CA LYS A 401 -3.20 -2.01 -13.03
C LYS A 401 -3.07 -0.63 -13.68
N LEU A 402 -2.42 0.31 -13.01
CA LEU A 402 -2.17 1.66 -13.53
C LEU A 402 -1.39 1.62 -14.85
N ASN A 403 -0.44 0.69 -14.98
CA ASN A 403 0.42 0.52 -16.15
C ASN A 403 -0.12 -0.46 -17.22
N GLY A 404 -1.38 -0.91 -17.11
CA GLY A 404 -2.08 -1.67 -18.15
C GLY A 404 -1.96 -3.20 -18.06
N GLY A 405 -1.27 -3.75 -17.06
CA GLY A 405 -1.23 -5.19 -16.80
C GLY A 405 0.10 -5.70 -16.24
N TYR A 406 0.15 -7.01 -15.97
CA TYR A 406 1.36 -7.71 -15.51
C TYR A 406 2.39 -7.94 -16.63
N ASP A 407 2.04 -7.68 -17.89
CA ASP A 407 3.00 -7.68 -19.01
C ASP A 407 3.78 -6.36 -19.04
N PHE A 408 4.60 -6.15 -18.02
CA PHE A 408 5.28 -4.87 -17.77
C PHE A 408 6.78 -4.95 -18.07
N PRO A 409 7.31 -4.07 -18.95
CA PRO A 409 8.74 -3.96 -19.18
C PRO A 409 9.36 -3.10 -18.07
N GLY A 410 9.88 -3.73 -17.02
CA GLY A 410 10.70 -3.03 -16.03
C GLY A 410 11.95 -2.41 -16.66
N GLY A 411 12.60 -1.48 -15.94
CA GLY A 411 13.89 -0.94 -16.35
C GLY A 411 14.17 0.51 -15.93
N ASN A 412 13.16 1.26 -15.50
CA ASN A 412 13.34 2.66 -15.09
C ASN A 412 12.85 2.91 -13.66
N SER A 413 13.76 2.71 -12.69
CA SER A 413 13.45 2.95 -11.28
C SER A 413 13.19 4.42 -10.94
N GLY A 414 13.57 5.38 -11.78
CA GLY A 414 13.24 6.79 -11.54
C GLY A 414 11.73 7.04 -11.63
N ILE A 415 11.08 6.46 -12.64
CA ILE A 415 9.61 6.55 -12.81
C ILE A 415 8.91 5.75 -11.70
N ASP A 416 9.43 4.57 -11.38
CA ASP A 416 8.87 3.72 -10.32
C ASP A 416 8.94 4.39 -8.93
N LEU A 417 10.07 5.01 -8.60
CA LEU A 417 10.25 5.77 -7.36
C LEU A 417 9.39 7.02 -7.32
N PHE A 418 9.27 7.74 -8.44
CA PHE A 418 8.35 8.86 -8.53
C PHE A 418 6.91 8.40 -8.26
N ALA A 419 6.48 7.29 -8.87
CA ALA A 419 5.14 6.75 -8.65
C ALA A 419 4.86 6.40 -7.17
N LEU A 420 5.85 5.88 -6.45
CA LEU A 420 5.73 5.54 -5.03
C LEU A 420 5.79 6.75 -4.09
N THR A 421 6.65 7.74 -4.41
CA THR A 421 7.07 8.76 -3.43
C THR A 421 6.73 10.20 -3.81
N GLY A 422 6.54 10.47 -5.10
CA GLY A 422 6.46 11.82 -5.67
C GLY A 422 7.81 12.54 -5.75
N TRP A 423 8.90 11.89 -5.37
CA TRP A 423 10.23 12.50 -5.38
C TRP A 423 10.79 12.55 -6.79
N ILE A 424 11.47 13.66 -7.11
CA ILE A 424 11.96 13.92 -8.46
C ILE A 424 13.20 13.06 -8.74
N PRO A 425 13.19 12.22 -9.78
CA PRO A 425 14.31 11.34 -10.09
C PRO A 425 15.45 12.11 -10.76
N GLU A 426 16.68 11.78 -10.37
CA GLU A 426 17.91 12.19 -11.05
C GLU A 426 18.64 10.94 -11.56
N ARG A 427 19.12 10.96 -12.80
CA ARG A 427 19.87 9.86 -13.40
C ARG A 427 21.29 10.32 -13.71
N VAL A 428 22.27 9.61 -13.16
CA VAL A 428 23.69 9.83 -13.43
C VAL A 428 24.28 8.64 -14.17
N PRO A 429 24.63 8.76 -15.46
CA PRO A 429 25.30 7.71 -16.20
C PRO A 429 26.73 7.49 -15.67
N VAL A 430 27.08 6.23 -15.36
CA VAL A 430 28.43 5.89 -14.87
C VAL A 430 29.52 6.28 -15.87
N SER A 431 29.22 6.27 -17.18
CA SER A 431 30.13 6.71 -18.23
C SER A 431 30.59 8.17 -18.09
N GLU A 432 29.79 9.03 -17.47
CA GLU A 432 30.16 10.44 -17.23
C GLU A 432 31.15 10.63 -16.06
N LEU A 433 31.38 9.56 -15.29
CA LEU A 433 32.31 9.53 -14.17
C LEU A 433 33.68 8.96 -14.58
N ILE A 434 33.76 8.28 -15.72
CA ILE A 434 35.02 7.74 -16.25
C ILE A 434 35.97 8.91 -16.54
N ASP A 435 37.21 8.80 -16.05
CA ASP A 435 38.28 9.81 -16.19
C ASP A 435 37.89 11.22 -15.69
N ALA A 436 36.87 11.33 -14.83
CA ALA A 436 36.35 12.58 -14.29
C ALA A 436 36.40 12.61 -12.75
N PRO A 437 37.59 12.58 -12.11
CA PRO A 437 37.73 12.40 -10.66
C PRO A 437 37.01 13.49 -9.83
N ASN A 438 37.01 14.73 -10.32
CA ASN A 438 36.29 15.82 -9.66
C ASN A 438 34.76 15.63 -9.66
N LYS A 439 34.21 15.01 -10.71
CA LYS A 439 32.77 14.70 -10.80
C LYS A 439 32.42 13.50 -9.93
N GLU A 440 33.24 12.45 -9.97
CA GLU A 440 33.08 11.28 -9.12
C GLU A 440 33.10 11.65 -7.63
N GLU A 441 34.07 12.47 -7.21
CA GLU A 441 34.19 12.92 -5.82
C GLU A 441 32.96 13.71 -5.36
N ARG A 442 32.52 14.68 -6.19
CA ARG A 442 31.34 15.49 -5.90
C ARG A 442 30.09 14.63 -5.79
N LEU A 443 29.88 13.71 -6.72
CA LEU A 443 28.75 12.80 -6.70
C LEU A 443 28.79 11.92 -5.46
N TRP A 444 29.95 11.37 -5.12
CA TRP A 444 30.08 10.52 -3.95
C TRP A 444 29.74 11.27 -2.65
N GLU A 445 30.28 12.46 -2.45
CA GLU A 445 29.96 13.28 -1.28
C GLU A 445 28.48 13.65 -1.23
N GLN A 446 27.88 14.00 -2.37
CA GLN A 446 26.45 14.26 -2.49
C GLN A 446 25.62 13.01 -2.12
N LEU A 447 25.90 11.85 -2.71
CA LEU A 447 25.19 10.60 -2.45
C LEU A 447 25.31 10.20 -0.98
N LYS A 448 26.53 10.26 -0.41
CA LYS A 448 26.78 9.92 1.00
C LYS A 448 26.01 10.86 1.92
N SER A 449 26.13 12.17 1.71
CA SER A 449 25.49 13.18 2.56
C SER A 449 23.96 13.08 2.49
N ALA A 450 23.40 13.12 1.27
CA ALA A 450 21.95 13.08 1.05
C ALA A 450 21.34 11.75 1.54
N PHE A 451 22.02 10.63 1.34
CA PHE A 451 21.53 9.32 1.79
C PHE A 451 21.46 9.19 3.32
N HIS A 452 22.47 9.69 4.03
CA HIS A 452 22.53 9.61 5.50
C HIS A 452 21.63 10.66 6.18
N TYR A 453 21.43 11.81 5.54
CA TYR A 453 20.49 12.82 6.02
C TYR A 453 19.02 12.43 5.72
N GLY A 454 18.80 11.67 4.65
CA GLY A 454 17.48 11.22 4.23
C GLY A 454 16.81 12.11 3.19
N ASP A 455 17.59 12.83 2.39
CA ASP A 455 17.11 13.63 1.26
C ASP A 455 17.00 12.83 -0.03
N CYS A 456 17.59 11.64 -0.09
CA CYS A 456 17.52 10.79 -1.27
C CYS A 456 17.39 9.30 -0.94
N ILE A 457 16.95 8.57 -1.95
CA ILE A 457 16.96 7.11 -2.05
C ILE A 457 17.65 6.74 -3.36
N ILE A 458 18.40 5.64 -3.36
CA ILE A 458 19.33 5.33 -4.44
C ILE A 458 19.03 3.94 -4.98
N THR A 459 18.94 3.85 -6.30
CA THR A 459 18.94 2.61 -7.07
C THR A 459 20.14 2.59 -8.01
N MET A 460 20.52 1.40 -8.44
CA MET A 460 21.62 1.21 -9.40
C MET A 460 21.18 0.20 -10.44
N SER A 461 21.51 0.45 -11.70
CA SER A 461 21.17 -0.43 -12.82
C SER A 461 22.42 -0.97 -13.50
N THR A 462 22.37 -2.22 -13.95
CA THR A 462 23.35 -2.79 -14.86
C THR A 462 22.95 -2.52 -16.31
N GLY A 463 23.95 -2.33 -17.18
CA GLY A 463 23.74 -2.29 -18.63
C GLY A 463 23.58 -3.69 -19.23
N ASP A 464 23.73 -3.76 -20.54
CA ASP A 464 23.77 -5.04 -21.25
C ASP A 464 25.12 -5.71 -21.03
N ILE A 465 25.15 -6.67 -20.10
CA ILE A 465 26.33 -7.45 -19.71
C ILE A 465 26.17 -8.85 -20.30
N THR A 466 27.24 -9.40 -20.88
CA THR A 466 27.19 -10.76 -21.42
C THR A 466 26.82 -11.77 -20.32
N LYS A 467 26.09 -12.84 -20.68
CA LYS A 467 25.69 -13.88 -19.71
C LYS A 467 26.89 -14.51 -18.98
N GLN A 468 28.03 -14.62 -19.66
CA GLN A 468 29.27 -15.18 -19.11
C GLN A 468 29.84 -14.25 -18.03
N GLU A 469 29.98 -12.97 -18.34
CA GLU A 469 30.47 -11.96 -17.41
C GLU A 469 29.53 -11.79 -16.22
N ALA A 470 28.22 -11.66 -16.47
CA ALA A 470 27.18 -11.61 -15.45
C ALA A 470 27.28 -12.76 -14.44
N LYS A 471 27.50 -13.99 -14.92
CA LYS A 471 27.69 -15.18 -14.08
C LYS A 471 29.00 -15.11 -13.28
N ALA A 472 30.07 -14.59 -13.87
CA ALA A 472 31.38 -14.45 -13.24
C ALA A 472 31.33 -13.43 -12.09
N ILE A 473 30.76 -12.25 -12.33
CA ILE A 473 30.69 -11.17 -11.33
C ILE A 473 29.49 -11.30 -10.38
N GLY A 474 28.48 -12.09 -10.73
CA GLY A 474 27.29 -12.33 -9.92
C GLY A 474 26.21 -11.24 -10.01
N LEU A 475 26.23 -10.42 -11.06
CA LEU A 475 25.21 -9.42 -11.37
C LEU A 475 24.29 -9.90 -12.49
N VAL A 476 23.07 -9.35 -12.54
CA VAL A 476 22.07 -9.65 -13.56
C VAL A 476 22.19 -8.57 -14.66
N PRO A 477 22.21 -8.92 -15.97
CA PRO A 477 22.17 -7.93 -17.05
C PRO A 477 20.85 -7.14 -17.07
N MET A 478 20.89 -5.87 -17.50
CA MET A 478 19.69 -5.03 -17.68
C MET A 478 18.73 -5.06 -16.48
N HIS A 479 19.28 -4.90 -15.28
CA HIS A 479 18.56 -5.14 -14.03
C HIS A 479 18.81 -4.04 -13.01
N VAL A 480 17.84 -3.82 -12.14
CA VAL A 480 17.89 -2.76 -11.12
C VAL A 480 18.06 -3.36 -9.71
N TYR A 481 18.90 -2.69 -8.92
CA TYR A 481 19.23 -3.01 -7.55
C TYR A 481 18.88 -1.84 -6.63
N ALA A 482 18.42 -2.16 -5.42
CA ALA A 482 18.23 -1.19 -4.35
C ALA A 482 19.55 -0.95 -3.60
N VAL A 483 19.98 0.30 -3.42
CA VAL A 483 21.17 0.62 -2.62
C VAL A 483 20.76 0.78 -1.17
N LEU A 484 20.90 -0.29 -0.39
CA LEU A 484 20.47 -0.34 1.00
C LEU A 484 21.37 0.48 1.95
N ASN A 485 22.65 0.67 1.66
CA ASN A 485 23.56 1.52 2.45
C ASN A 485 24.71 2.09 1.63
N VAL A 486 25.21 3.26 2.05
CA VAL A 486 26.40 3.94 1.50
C VAL A 486 27.45 4.05 2.60
N TYR A 487 28.65 3.48 2.37
CA TYR A 487 29.75 3.48 3.34
C TYR A 487 31.02 4.10 2.76
N GLU A 488 31.68 4.92 3.56
CA GLU A 488 33.04 5.40 3.31
C GLU A 488 33.92 5.00 4.50
N LEU A 489 35.00 4.28 4.23
CA LEU A 489 35.89 3.71 5.24
C LEU A 489 37.32 4.17 4.94
N SER A 490 38.06 4.60 5.96
CA SER A 490 39.49 4.93 5.81
C SER A 490 40.33 3.65 5.78
N ASN A 491 41.15 3.45 4.73
CA ASN A 491 42.15 2.39 4.73
C ASN A 491 43.47 2.93 5.30
N THR A 492 44.00 2.31 6.35
CA THR A 492 45.27 2.71 6.99
C THR A 492 46.31 1.58 7.00
N SER A 493 46.14 0.55 6.15
CA SER A 493 46.98 -0.66 6.21
C SER A 493 48.35 -0.54 5.53
N ASP A 494 48.65 0.57 4.86
CA ASP A 494 49.90 0.71 4.12
C ASP A 494 50.56 2.04 4.48
N SER A 495 51.75 1.97 5.09
CA SER A 495 52.63 3.13 5.33
C SER A 495 53.15 3.76 4.03
N SER A 496 52.76 3.21 2.87
CA SER A 496 53.02 3.71 1.52
C SER A 496 51.78 4.34 0.85
N GLN A 497 50.60 4.28 1.47
CA GLN A 497 49.31 4.76 0.94
C GLN A 497 48.47 5.44 2.04
N GLU A 498 49.06 6.38 2.78
CA GLU A 498 48.30 7.23 3.70
C GLU A 498 47.17 7.95 2.93
N GLY A 499 45.91 7.66 3.29
CA GLY A 499 44.74 8.46 2.90
C GLY A 499 43.75 7.85 1.91
N LYS A 500 43.98 6.64 1.36
CA LYS A 500 43.03 6.07 0.38
C LYS A 500 41.74 5.58 1.07
N LYS A 501 40.61 6.24 0.76
CA LYS A 501 39.28 5.85 1.26
C LYS A 501 38.70 4.70 0.44
N VAL A 502 38.03 3.76 1.11
CA VAL A 502 37.26 2.66 0.51
C VAL A 502 35.78 3.06 0.53
N ARG A 503 35.17 3.07 -0.66
CA ARG A 503 33.78 3.45 -0.91
C ARG A 503 32.97 2.21 -1.24
N LEU A 504 31.89 1.95 -0.50
CA LEU A 504 31.07 0.76 -0.67
C LEU A 504 29.59 1.12 -0.75
N LEU A 505 28.90 0.48 -1.70
CA LEU A 505 27.44 0.49 -1.80
C LEU A 505 26.93 -0.91 -1.46
N GLN A 506 26.09 -1.02 -0.43
CA GLN A 506 25.41 -2.28 -0.12
C GLN A 506 24.16 -2.38 -0.99
N VAL A 507 24.15 -3.33 -1.92
CA VAL A 507 23.05 -3.49 -2.87
C VAL A 507 22.20 -4.72 -2.57
N LYS A 508 20.90 -4.62 -2.85
CA LYS A 508 19.96 -5.75 -2.82
C LYS A 508 19.46 -6.06 -4.22
N ASN A 509 19.58 -7.33 -4.59
CA ASN A 509 18.93 -7.89 -5.76
C ASN A 509 17.46 -8.23 -5.44
N PRO A 510 16.45 -7.66 -6.13
CA PRO A 510 15.05 -8.00 -5.91
C PRO A 510 14.74 -9.49 -6.18
N TRP A 511 15.51 -10.19 -7.03
CA TRP A 511 15.32 -11.62 -7.30
C TRP A 511 15.78 -12.54 -6.16
N ARG A 512 16.63 -12.06 -5.24
CA ARG A 512 17.27 -12.84 -4.16
C ARG A 512 18.06 -14.09 -4.59
N LYS A 513 18.28 -14.34 -5.88
CA LYS A 513 18.96 -15.55 -6.40
C LYS A 513 20.43 -15.34 -6.79
N MET A 514 20.84 -14.10 -7.08
CA MET A 514 22.22 -13.77 -7.47
C MET A 514 22.78 -12.63 -6.62
N SER A 515 24.04 -12.76 -6.21
CA SER A 515 24.78 -11.78 -5.42
C SER A 515 26.16 -11.53 -6.02
N TRP A 516 26.66 -10.30 -5.85
CA TRP A 516 28.02 -9.90 -6.19
C TRP A 516 29.06 -10.92 -5.70
N LYS A 517 30.01 -11.27 -6.58
CA LYS A 517 31.09 -12.25 -6.34
C LYS A 517 32.48 -11.61 -6.32
N GLY A 518 32.61 -10.34 -6.71
CA GLY A 518 33.88 -9.64 -6.72
C GLY A 518 34.33 -9.14 -5.34
N PRO A 519 35.24 -8.15 -5.31
CA PRO A 519 35.76 -7.56 -4.08
C PRO A 519 34.67 -7.11 -3.11
N TYR A 520 34.85 -7.39 -1.81
CA TYR A 520 33.86 -7.11 -0.76
C TYR A 520 32.50 -7.82 -0.97
N SER A 521 32.47 -8.90 -1.74
CA SER A 521 31.34 -9.82 -1.71
C SER A 521 31.19 -10.45 -0.32
N ARG A 522 30.02 -11.07 -0.06
CA ARG A 522 29.76 -11.78 1.19
C ARG A 522 30.78 -12.91 1.49
N HIS A 523 31.51 -13.37 0.47
CA HIS A 523 32.48 -14.46 0.58
C HIS A 523 33.95 -13.97 0.60
N ASP A 524 34.19 -12.68 0.38
CA ASP A 524 35.55 -12.09 0.38
C ASP A 524 36.06 -11.80 1.80
N LYS A 525 36.30 -12.87 2.57
CA LYS A 525 36.77 -12.75 3.95
C LYS A 525 38.07 -11.96 4.05
N THR A 526 38.97 -12.10 3.07
CA THR A 526 40.29 -11.48 3.08
C THR A 526 40.20 -9.96 3.11
N ARG A 527 39.43 -9.33 2.20
CA ARG A 527 39.27 -7.87 2.20
C ARG A 527 38.46 -7.37 3.38
N TRP A 528 37.44 -8.11 3.81
CA TRP A 528 36.67 -7.74 5.02
C TRP A 528 37.54 -7.75 6.29
N ILE A 529 38.42 -8.75 6.46
CA ILE A 529 39.32 -8.85 7.61
C ILE A 529 40.37 -7.72 7.56
N ALA A 530 40.98 -7.47 6.41
CA ALA A 530 41.96 -6.39 6.25
C ALA A 530 41.39 -5.02 6.67
N LEU A 531 40.10 -4.78 6.35
CA LEU A 531 39.34 -3.58 6.71
C LEU A 531 38.98 -3.49 8.21
N LEU A 532 38.75 -4.64 8.86
CA LEU A 532 38.45 -4.72 10.30
C LEU A 532 39.70 -4.52 11.16
N VAL A 533 40.82 -5.13 10.76
CA VAL A 533 42.10 -5.01 11.50
C VAL A 533 42.58 -3.56 11.54
N THR A 534 42.46 -2.82 10.43
CA THR A 534 42.81 -1.40 10.37
C THR A 534 41.94 -0.51 11.25
N SER A 535 40.65 -0.85 11.41
CA SER A 535 39.73 -0.07 12.24
C SER A 535 39.90 -0.33 13.75
N TYR A 536 40.34 -1.53 14.16
CA TYR A 536 40.60 -1.87 15.57
C TYR A 536 41.90 -1.24 16.12
N VAL A 537 43.01 -1.26 15.35
CA VAL A 537 44.31 -0.70 15.79
C VAL A 537 44.23 0.80 16.10
N HIS A 538 43.32 1.54 15.45
CA HIS A 538 43.13 2.97 15.70
C HIS A 538 42.24 3.28 16.93
N THR A 539 41.37 2.34 17.35
CA THR A 539 40.53 2.52 18.54
C THR A 539 41.29 2.37 19.86
N SER A 540 42.39 1.62 19.87
CA SER A 540 43.29 1.50 21.03
C SER A 540 44.28 2.66 21.15
N ALA A 541 44.60 3.35 20.04
CA ALA A 541 45.59 4.43 20.02
C ALA A 541 45.00 5.85 20.14
N SER A 542 43.69 6.05 19.95
CA SER A 542 43.08 7.39 20.00
C SER A 542 41.64 7.39 20.54
N SER A 543 41.43 8.00 21.71
CA SER A 543 40.18 8.62 22.22
C SER A 543 39.70 8.13 23.60
N THR A 544 39.77 9.04 24.57
CA THR A 544 39.09 9.02 25.89
C THR A 544 37.67 9.60 25.86
N HIS A 545 37.08 9.88 24.68
CA HIS A 545 35.75 10.53 24.59
C HIS A 545 34.58 9.58 24.20
N PRO A 546 33.49 9.53 24.98
CA PRO A 546 32.45 8.50 24.87
C PRO A 546 31.50 8.61 23.67
N LYS A 547 31.26 9.82 23.12
CA LYS A 547 30.34 10.01 21.98
C LYS A 547 30.90 9.52 20.63
N ARG A 548 32.23 9.55 20.42
CA ARG A 548 32.87 8.99 19.21
C ARG A 548 32.98 7.47 19.25
N LEU A 549 32.90 6.88 20.44
CA LEU A 549 32.95 5.42 20.63
C LEU A 549 31.64 4.73 20.18
N SER A 550 30.48 5.39 20.28
CA SER A 550 29.18 4.79 19.95
C SER A 550 28.97 4.64 18.43
N GLN A 551 29.27 5.67 17.64
CA GLN A 551 29.21 5.62 16.17
C GLN A 551 30.20 4.57 15.61
N ARG A 552 31.42 4.48 16.16
CA ARG A 552 32.43 3.50 15.71
C ARG A 552 32.07 2.05 16.09
N LYS A 553 31.49 1.82 17.26
CA LYS A 553 30.95 0.49 17.66
C LYS A 553 29.77 0.06 16.78
N GLN A 554 28.95 1.00 16.30
CA GLN A 554 27.84 0.72 15.39
C GLN A 554 28.35 0.34 13.99
N VAL A 555 29.43 0.98 13.51
CA VAL A 555 30.12 0.59 12.27
C VAL A 555 30.71 -0.81 12.40
N ALA A 556 31.46 -1.11 13.46
CA ALA A 556 32.05 -2.45 13.68
C ALA A 556 30.99 -3.56 13.75
N ARG A 557 29.87 -3.35 14.48
CA ARG A 557 28.76 -4.31 14.54
C ARG A 557 28.06 -4.49 13.18
N ARG A 558 27.97 -3.44 12.35
CA ARG A 558 27.34 -3.50 11.02
C ARG A 558 28.25 -4.11 9.95
N THR A 559 29.56 -3.90 10.04
CA THR A 559 30.56 -4.59 9.20
C THR A 559 30.54 -6.10 9.46
N MET A 560 30.40 -6.52 10.74
CA MET A 560 30.23 -7.94 11.09
C MET A 560 28.93 -8.55 10.55
N ALA A 561 27.84 -7.78 10.51
CA ALA A 561 26.57 -8.23 9.92
C ALA A 561 26.67 -8.41 8.39
N CYS A 562 27.46 -7.59 7.70
CA CYS A 562 27.73 -7.74 6.26
C CYS A 562 28.65 -8.93 5.93
N SER A 563 29.57 -9.30 6.82
CA SER A 563 30.51 -10.41 6.62
C SER A 563 30.03 -11.76 7.15
N GLY A 564 28.92 -11.80 7.90
CA GLY A 564 28.42 -13.02 8.56
C GLY A 564 29.37 -13.60 9.62
N LEU A 565 30.24 -12.76 10.20
CA LEU A 565 31.20 -13.18 11.22
C LEU A 565 30.64 -12.92 12.62
N THR A 566 30.38 -13.97 13.39
CA THR A 566 30.17 -13.92 14.84
C THR A 566 31.52 -14.05 15.55
N LEU A 567 31.88 -13.09 16.40
CA LEU A 567 32.95 -13.29 17.38
C LEU A 567 32.42 -14.27 18.43
N SER A 568 33.01 -15.47 18.53
CA SER A 568 33.03 -16.13 19.84
C SER A 568 33.90 -15.26 20.74
N ARG A 569 33.45 -15.07 21.99
CA ARG A 569 34.34 -14.59 23.04
C ARG A 569 35.50 -15.55 23.23
#